data_AF-A0AAD9MQY8-F1
#
_entry.id   AF-A0AAD9MQY8-F1
#
_cell.length_a   1.000
_cell.length_b   1.000
_cell.length_c   1.000
_cell.angle_alpha   90.00
_cell.angle_beta   90.00
_cell.angle_gamma   90.00
#
_symmetry.space_group_name_H-M   'P 1'
#
loop_
_entity.id
_entity.type
_entity.pdbx_description
1 polymer ?
#
loop_
_entity_poly.entity_id
_entity_poly.type
_entity_poly.pdbx_seq_one_letter_code
_entity_poly.pdbx_strand_id
1 'polypeptide(L)'
;MASDNLSNSVVQIVTDYKEEPNNAMKLHSNFKTGLHLNFTVCLERPLFGNIPSRWFVEWIEANAIFGAEKIIIHNKSLPEYLDPYVNYYKSIGLLEVIPWHLQLVSTNRIDKLTHMDLQMTMIYDCFYRLQKYSRYIVYIDIDELIVPRSPSDRTWSDMIRHLNCSLCSHSYGARQMLFNPNHSSRNNTTLITMDARDRNTEISKYHSRSKYIANTFFIRSLSVHLAYGGVENSTTCVMPIEIGGLHHYKRIQISRTTQDDTMIKYRTELQRRFQITEENVIAHLWKQHL
;
A
#
# COMPACT_ATOMS: atom_id res chain seq x y z
N MET A 1 -0.33 -24.76 -18.01
CA MET A 1 -0.89 -23.42 -18.27
C MET A 1 0.24 -22.57 -18.82
N ALA A 2 0.00 -21.87 -19.94
CA ALA A 2 1.02 -21.24 -20.75
C ALA A 2 1.93 -20.31 -19.92
N SER A 3 3.23 -20.43 -20.15
CA SER A 3 4.24 -19.49 -19.65
C SER A 3 4.09 -18.18 -20.43
N ASP A 4 3.06 -17.39 -20.11
CA ASP A 4 2.90 -16.07 -20.69
C ASP A 4 4.08 -15.21 -20.24
N ASN A 5 4.99 -14.99 -21.18
CA ASN A 5 6.14 -14.13 -21.02
C ASN A 5 5.65 -12.68 -20.99
N LEU A 6 5.43 -12.15 -19.79
CA LEU A 6 4.93 -10.79 -19.56
C LEU A 6 5.93 -9.69 -19.97
N SER A 7 7.12 -10.04 -20.46
CA SER A 7 8.17 -9.08 -20.86
C SER A 7 7.74 -8.13 -21.97
N ASN A 8 6.70 -8.49 -22.74
CA ASN A 8 6.16 -7.69 -23.85
C ASN A 8 4.72 -7.18 -23.57
N SER A 9 4.23 -7.32 -22.35
CA SER A 9 2.89 -6.89 -21.99
C SER A 9 2.86 -5.41 -21.60
N VAL A 10 1.77 -4.72 -21.95
CA VAL A 10 1.56 -3.30 -21.64
C VAL A 10 0.19 -3.12 -20.97
N VAL A 11 0.10 -2.15 -20.06
CA VAL A 11 -1.19 -1.68 -19.52
C VAL A 11 -1.58 -0.43 -20.29
N GLN A 12 -2.83 -0.38 -20.76
CA GLN A 12 -3.39 0.71 -21.54
C GLN A 12 -4.72 1.16 -20.92
N ILE A 13 -5.05 2.45 -21.05
CA ILE A 13 -6.35 3.00 -20.62
C ILE A 13 -7.16 3.28 -21.88
N VAL A 14 -8.28 2.60 -22.03
CA VAL A 14 -9.17 2.73 -23.19
C VAL A 14 -10.44 3.48 -22.75
N THR A 15 -10.75 4.61 -23.39
CA THR A 15 -11.98 5.37 -23.13
C THR A 15 -13.15 4.95 -24.05
N ASP A 16 -12.85 4.34 -25.19
CA ASP A 16 -13.81 3.75 -26.13
C ASP A 16 -13.22 2.45 -26.69
N TYR A 17 -13.91 1.31 -26.51
CA TYR A 17 -13.47 -0.01 -26.95
C TYR A 17 -13.31 -0.15 -28.48
N LYS A 18 -13.85 0.80 -29.26
CA LYS A 18 -13.72 0.82 -30.72
C LYS A 18 -12.48 1.55 -31.21
N GLU A 19 -11.73 2.22 -30.34
CA GLU A 19 -10.53 2.96 -30.71
C GLU A 19 -9.25 2.21 -30.30
N GLU A 20 -8.24 2.29 -31.16
CA GLU A 20 -6.89 1.79 -30.87
C GLU A 20 -6.25 2.62 -29.73
N PRO A 21 -5.87 2.01 -28.60
CA PRO A 21 -5.23 2.73 -27.49
C PRO A 21 -3.83 3.21 -27.85
N ASN A 22 -3.58 4.50 -27.66
CA ASN A 22 -2.31 5.17 -27.95
C ASN A 22 -1.44 5.44 -26.70
N ASN A 23 -1.86 4.94 -25.55
CA ASN A 23 -1.18 5.01 -24.27
C ASN A 23 -0.73 3.60 -23.87
N ALA A 24 0.54 3.42 -23.53
CA ALA A 24 1.07 2.13 -23.13
C ALA A 24 2.08 2.30 -22.00
N MET A 25 1.83 1.62 -20.90
CA MET A 25 2.78 1.47 -19.81
C MET A 25 3.35 0.05 -19.85
N LYS A 26 4.65 -0.08 -20.09
CA LYS A 26 5.31 -1.39 -20.15
C LYS A 26 5.30 -2.07 -18.79
N LEU A 27 4.88 -3.33 -18.75
CA LEU A 27 5.09 -4.19 -17.60
C LEU A 27 6.58 -4.56 -17.55
N HIS A 28 7.27 -4.15 -16.47
CA HIS A 28 8.63 -4.63 -16.20
C HIS A 28 8.56 -5.83 -15.25
N SER A 29 8.90 -7.02 -15.74
CA SER A 29 9.02 -8.21 -14.89
C SER A 29 10.43 -8.30 -14.32
N ASN A 30 10.67 -7.68 -13.16
CA ASN A 30 11.95 -7.81 -12.44
C ASN A 30 11.94 -8.99 -11.43
N PHE A 31 10.81 -9.68 -11.28
CA PHE A 31 10.68 -10.76 -10.31
C PHE A 31 11.35 -12.04 -10.83
N LYS A 32 12.20 -12.64 -9.99
CA LYS A 32 12.88 -13.90 -10.30
C LYS A 32 11.86 -15.04 -10.34
N THR A 33 12.00 -15.92 -11.33
CA THR A 33 11.25 -17.18 -11.41
C THR A 33 11.42 -17.99 -10.13
N GLY A 34 10.32 -18.42 -9.51
CA GLY A 34 10.30 -19.18 -8.26
C GLY A 34 10.21 -18.35 -6.96
N LEU A 35 10.21 -17.01 -7.05
CA LEU A 35 9.92 -16.17 -5.89
C LEU A 35 8.42 -16.25 -5.55
N HIS A 36 8.11 -16.69 -4.33
CA HIS A 36 6.74 -16.71 -3.80
C HIS A 36 6.68 -15.97 -2.47
N LEU A 37 6.12 -14.77 -2.52
CA LEU A 37 5.84 -13.91 -1.37
C LEU A 37 4.42 -14.19 -0.86
N ASN A 38 4.23 -14.09 0.44
CA ASN A 38 2.92 -14.13 1.06
C ASN A 38 2.21 -12.78 0.91
N PHE A 39 2.85 -11.66 1.31
CA PHE A 39 2.26 -10.33 1.19
C PHE A 39 3.17 -9.34 0.47
N THR A 40 2.57 -8.57 -0.43
CA THR A 40 3.23 -7.43 -1.06
C THR A 40 2.33 -6.21 -0.99
N VAL A 41 2.88 -5.08 -0.55
CA VAL A 41 2.19 -3.80 -0.57
C VAL A 41 2.35 -3.16 -1.93
N CYS A 42 1.27 -2.64 -2.48
CA CYS A 42 1.30 -1.77 -3.67
C CYS A 42 0.59 -0.46 -3.36
N LEU A 43 1.28 0.66 -3.63
CA LEU A 43 0.65 1.96 -3.55
C LEU A 43 -0.32 2.15 -4.71
N GLU A 44 -1.51 2.65 -4.40
CA GLU A 44 -2.52 2.95 -5.41
C GLU A 44 -2.35 4.34 -6.05
N ARG A 45 -1.35 5.11 -5.60
CA ARG A 45 -1.02 6.44 -6.11
C ARG A 45 0.48 6.61 -6.34
N PRO A 46 0.87 7.32 -7.40
CA PRO A 46 2.29 7.56 -7.64
C PRO A 46 2.77 8.53 -6.56
N LEU A 47 3.98 8.32 -6.07
CA LEU A 47 4.55 9.19 -5.06
C LEU A 47 5.09 10.48 -5.69
N PHE A 48 4.62 11.60 -5.15
CA PHE A 48 5.06 12.95 -5.47
C PHE A 48 4.80 13.88 -4.28
N GLY A 49 5.45 15.04 -4.28
CA GLY A 49 5.24 16.08 -3.27
C GLY A 49 5.99 15.81 -1.97
N ASN A 50 5.61 16.56 -0.92
CA ASN A 50 6.31 16.55 0.36
C ASN A 50 5.84 15.40 1.25
N ILE A 51 6.68 14.39 1.43
CA ILE A 51 6.45 13.24 2.31
C ILE A 51 7.49 13.30 3.43
N PRO A 52 7.11 13.51 4.71
CA PRO A 52 8.08 13.54 5.79
C PRO A 52 8.88 12.24 5.87
N SER A 53 10.21 12.30 5.96
CA SER A 53 11.08 11.11 6.06
C SER A 53 10.67 10.20 7.21
N ARG A 54 10.35 10.79 8.38
CA ARG A 54 9.85 10.03 9.54
C ARG A 54 8.61 9.20 9.21
N TRP A 55 7.68 9.76 8.45
CA TRP A 55 6.47 9.04 8.06
C TRP A 55 6.79 7.96 7.04
N PHE A 56 7.66 8.26 6.08
CA PHE A 56 8.07 7.31 5.05
C PHE A 56 8.72 6.06 5.67
N VAL A 57 9.66 6.25 6.60
CA VAL A 57 10.32 5.15 7.33
C VAL A 57 9.31 4.38 8.18
N GLU A 58 8.52 5.08 9.00
CA GLU A 58 7.54 4.45 9.87
C GLU A 58 6.50 3.64 9.09
N TRP A 59 6.01 4.17 7.98
CA TRP A 59 5.02 3.50 7.13
C TRP A 59 5.60 2.22 6.50
N ILE A 60 6.85 2.24 6.03
CA ILE A 60 7.54 1.05 5.51
C ILE A 60 7.71 0.00 6.62
N GLU A 61 8.24 0.40 7.77
CA GLU A 61 8.52 -0.52 8.87
C GLU A 61 7.22 -1.10 9.47
N ALA A 62 6.15 -0.31 9.56
CA ALA A 62 4.84 -0.78 10.00
C ALA A 62 4.28 -1.86 9.07
N ASN A 63 4.29 -1.62 7.75
CA ASN A 63 3.87 -2.63 6.77
C ASN A 63 4.71 -3.90 6.85
N ALA A 64 6.03 -3.77 7.05
CA ALA A 64 6.91 -4.92 7.21
C ALA A 64 6.64 -5.68 8.52
N ILE A 65 6.27 -5.01 9.62
CA ILE A 65 5.81 -5.66 10.86
C ILE A 65 4.51 -6.44 10.62
N PHE A 66 3.59 -5.88 9.83
CA PHE A 66 2.33 -6.55 9.50
C PHE A 66 2.51 -7.75 8.56
N GLY A 67 3.69 -7.90 7.96
CA GLY A 67 4.07 -9.07 7.17
C GLY A 67 4.36 -8.78 5.70
N ALA A 68 4.49 -7.51 5.29
CA ALA A 68 4.95 -7.18 3.95
C ALA A 68 6.37 -7.68 3.72
N GLU A 69 6.56 -8.51 2.70
CA GLU A 69 7.88 -8.97 2.26
C GLU A 69 8.44 -8.12 1.12
N LYS A 70 7.55 -7.39 0.44
CA LYS A 70 7.89 -6.45 -0.63
C LYS A 70 6.92 -5.27 -0.62
N ILE A 71 7.42 -4.11 -0.99
CA ILE A 71 6.64 -2.89 -1.20
C ILE A 71 6.96 -2.37 -2.60
N ILE A 72 5.92 -2.09 -3.39
CA ILE A 72 6.04 -1.45 -4.70
C ILE A 72 5.52 -0.01 -4.59
N ILE A 73 6.38 0.94 -4.98
CA ILE A 73 6.02 2.35 -5.15
C ILE A 73 6.27 2.78 -6.59
N HIS A 74 5.36 3.55 -7.17
CA HIS A 74 5.58 4.21 -8.45
C HIS A 74 6.09 5.63 -8.20
N ASN A 75 7.28 5.96 -8.69
CA ASN A 75 7.92 7.25 -8.49
C ASN A 75 7.55 8.22 -9.62
N LYS A 76 6.73 9.23 -9.32
CA LYS A 76 6.48 10.36 -10.24
C LYS A 76 7.46 11.51 -10.01
N SER A 77 7.67 11.87 -8.75
CA SER A 77 8.60 12.94 -8.35
C SER A 77 8.88 12.84 -6.84
N LEU A 78 9.54 11.75 -6.43
CA LEU A 78 10.02 11.59 -5.07
C LEU A 78 11.06 12.66 -4.74
N PRO A 79 10.98 13.30 -3.56
CA PRO A 79 12.00 14.24 -3.13
C PRO A 79 13.36 13.57 -2.88
N GLU A 80 14.43 14.22 -3.30
CA GLU A 80 15.82 13.72 -3.16
C GLU A 80 16.22 13.40 -1.71
N TYR A 81 15.65 14.10 -0.73
CA TYR A 81 15.92 13.82 0.70
C TYR A 81 15.43 12.42 1.14
N LEU A 82 14.59 11.75 0.35
CA LEU A 82 14.17 10.37 0.59
C LEU A 82 15.11 9.33 -0.05
N ASP A 83 16.00 9.74 -0.95
CA ASP A 83 16.88 8.83 -1.68
C ASP A 83 17.73 7.93 -0.79
N PRO A 84 18.31 8.40 0.34
CA PRO A 84 19.07 7.52 1.23
C PRO A 84 18.21 6.38 1.80
N TYR A 85 16.96 6.67 2.18
CA TYR A 85 16.02 5.65 2.67
C TYR A 85 15.55 4.73 1.56
N VAL A 86 15.22 5.27 0.39
CA VAL A 86 14.84 4.49 -0.78
C VAL A 86 15.95 3.51 -1.17
N ASN A 87 17.19 3.98 -1.21
CA ASN A 87 18.35 3.15 -1.54
C ASN A 87 18.59 2.07 -0.49
N TYR A 88 18.48 2.42 0.80
CA TYR A 88 18.58 1.44 1.88
C TYR A 88 17.52 0.33 1.73
N TYR A 89 16.24 0.67 1.58
CA TYR A 89 15.18 -0.33 1.46
C TYR A 89 15.24 -1.15 0.16
N LYS A 90 15.74 -0.56 -0.93
CA LYS A 90 16.06 -1.29 -2.16
C LYS A 90 17.19 -2.29 -1.92
N SER A 91 18.23 -1.89 -1.17
CA SER A 91 19.41 -2.73 -0.93
C SER A 91 19.11 -3.99 -0.11
N ILE A 92 18.18 -3.90 0.84
CA ILE A 92 17.71 -5.06 1.63
C ILE A 92 16.56 -5.81 0.95
N GLY A 93 16.17 -5.41 -0.27
CA GLY A 93 15.15 -6.07 -1.07
C GLY A 93 13.69 -5.76 -0.69
N LEU A 94 13.43 -4.99 0.37
CA LEU A 94 12.07 -4.68 0.83
C LEU A 94 11.31 -3.73 -0.10
N LEU A 95 11.99 -2.77 -0.72
CA LEU A 95 11.37 -1.76 -1.58
C LEU A 95 11.74 -1.97 -3.06
N GLU A 96 10.74 -1.86 -3.94
CA GLU A 96 10.92 -1.69 -5.37
C GLU A 96 10.28 -0.37 -5.82
N VAL A 97 11.06 0.42 -6.55
CA VAL A 97 10.65 1.73 -7.05
C VAL A 97 10.55 1.65 -8.55
N ILE A 98 9.34 1.77 -9.05
CA ILE A 98 9.04 1.74 -10.49
C ILE A 98 8.97 3.18 -10.97
N PRO A 99 9.79 3.59 -11.96
CA PRO A 99 9.66 4.92 -12.56
C PRO A 99 8.27 5.09 -13.16
N TRP A 100 7.53 6.11 -12.71
CA TRP A 100 6.23 6.45 -13.27
C TRP A 100 6.44 7.37 -14.48
N HIS A 101 6.58 6.75 -15.65
CA HIS A 101 6.60 7.44 -16.93
C HIS A 101 5.39 7.01 -17.75
N LEU A 102 4.25 7.65 -17.50
CA LEU A 102 3.13 7.53 -18.42
C LEU A 102 3.50 8.34 -19.68
N GLN A 103 4.15 7.70 -20.65
CA GLN A 103 4.33 8.26 -21.99
C GLN A 103 2.95 8.33 -22.64
N LEU A 104 2.24 9.42 -22.40
CA LEU A 104 1.05 9.77 -23.15
C LEU A 104 1.55 10.21 -24.53
N VAL A 105 1.42 9.34 -25.54
CA VAL A 105 1.67 9.75 -26.92
C VAL A 105 0.71 10.89 -27.21
N SER A 106 1.29 12.08 -27.44
CA SER A 106 0.61 13.34 -27.70
C SER A 106 -0.65 13.13 -28.53
N THR A 107 -1.79 13.10 -27.85
CA THR A 107 -3.08 13.32 -28.47
C THR A 107 -3.78 14.38 -27.64
N ASN A 108 -4.63 15.16 -28.28
CA ASN A 108 -5.44 16.25 -27.69
C ASN A 108 -6.50 15.73 -26.68
N ARG A 109 -6.18 14.67 -25.94
CA ARG A 109 -7.05 13.88 -25.05
C ARG A 109 -6.54 13.84 -23.60
N ILE A 110 -5.42 14.51 -23.32
CA ILE A 110 -4.85 14.65 -21.96
C ILE A 110 -5.90 15.20 -20.99
N ASP A 111 -6.78 16.06 -21.48
CA ASP A 111 -7.85 16.73 -20.73
C ASP A 111 -8.93 15.76 -20.20
N LYS A 112 -8.91 14.49 -20.62
CA LYS A 112 -9.94 13.48 -20.29
C LYS A 112 -9.52 12.42 -19.27
N LEU A 113 -8.23 12.28 -18.94
CA LEU A 113 -7.80 11.28 -17.95
C LEU A 113 -8.07 11.80 -16.54
N THR A 114 -8.95 11.12 -15.83
CA THR A 114 -9.28 11.46 -14.45
C THR A 114 -8.19 10.97 -13.51
N HIS A 115 -8.16 11.54 -12.30
CA HIS A 115 -7.33 11.03 -11.21
C HIS A 115 -7.59 9.53 -10.96
N MET A 116 -8.84 9.08 -11.12
CA MET A 116 -9.23 7.69 -10.90
C MET A 116 -8.60 6.76 -11.94
N ASP A 117 -8.55 7.17 -13.21
CA ASP A 117 -7.97 6.37 -14.30
C ASP A 117 -6.48 6.08 -14.07
N LEU A 118 -5.74 7.05 -13.53
CA LEU A 118 -4.33 6.89 -13.17
C LEU A 118 -4.13 5.89 -12.02
N GLN A 119 -4.99 5.95 -11.00
CA GLN A 119 -4.94 4.98 -9.88
C GLN A 119 -5.26 3.57 -10.36
N MET A 120 -6.28 3.43 -11.21
CA MET A 120 -6.65 2.14 -11.80
C MET A 120 -5.48 1.54 -12.59
N THR A 121 -4.76 2.35 -13.37
CA THR A 121 -3.58 1.92 -14.13
C THR A 121 -2.51 1.32 -13.22
N MET A 122 -2.25 1.95 -12.07
CA MET A 122 -1.28 1.47 -11.09
C MET A 122 -1.73 0.19 -10.39
N ILE A 123 -3.00 0.11 -10.02
CA ILE A 123 -3.59 -1.07 -9.39
C ILE A 123 -3.43 -2.29 -10.29
N TYR A 124 -3.76 -2.13 -11.58
CA TYR A 124 -3.63 -3.20 -12.56
C TYR A 124 -2.17 -3.52 -12.91
N ASP A 125 -1.30 -2.52 -12.98
CA ASP A 125 0.14 -2.75 -13.15
C ASP A 125 0.72 -3.61 -12.03
N CYS A 126 0.43 -3.27 -10.78
CA CYS A 126 0.80 -4.09 -9.63
C CYS A 126 0.17 -5.48 -9.69
N PHE A 127 -1.11 -5.58 -10.04
CA PHE A 127 -1.78 -6.88 -10.15
C PHE A 127 -1.07 -7.78 -11.15
N TYR A 128 -0.85 -7.31 -12.38
CA TYR A 128 -0.22 -8.13 -13.41
C TYR A 128 1.23 -8.48 -13.09
N ARG A 129 1.96 -7.59 -12.41
CA ARG A 129 3.31 -7.86 -11.92
C ARG A 129 3.35 -8.90 -10.82
N LEU A 130 2.40 -8.87 -9.88
CA LEU A 130 2.47 -9.62 -8.63
C LEU A 130 1.60 -10.87 -8.60
N GLN A 131 0.61 -11.01 -9.48
CA GLN A 131 -0.36 -12.12 -9.43
C GLN A 131 0.29 -13.52 -9.44
N LYS A 132 1.47 -13.67 -10.04
CA LYS A 132 2.22 -14.94 -10.08
C LYS A 132 3.23 -15.10 -8.94
N TYR A 133 3.53 -14.03 -8.20
CA TYR A 133 4.63 -13.99 -7.22
C TYR A 133 4.16 -13.74 -5.80
N SER A 134 3.03 -13.09 -5.60
CA SER A 134 2.51 -12.75 -4.27
C SER A 134 1.17 -13.44 -4.05
N ARG A 135 0.97 -14.08 -2.90
CA ARG A 135 -0.33 -14.65 -2.52
C ARG A 135 -1.36 -13.55 -2.24
N TYR A 136 -0.92 -12.49 -1.58
CA TYR A 136 -1.74 -11.34 -1.25
C TYR A 136 -1.10 -10.03 -1.70
N ILE A 137 -1.91 -9.15 -2.27
CA ILE A 137 -1.53 -7.77 -2.58
C ILE A 137 -2.31 -6.83 -1.67
N VAL A 138 -1.61 -6.00 -0.90
CA VAL A 138 -2.19 -4.99 -0.02
C VAL A 138 -2.21 -3.66 -0.75
N TYR A 139 -3.41 -3.18 -1.06
CA TYR A 139 -3.59 -1.93 -1.78
C TYR A 139 -3.94 -0.80 -0.80
N ILE A 140 -3.05 0.18 -0.67
CA ILE A 140 -3.17 1.30 0.28
C ILE A 140 -2.50 2.56 -0.28
N ASP A 141 -2.84 3.72 0.28
CA ASP A 141 -2.12 4.98 0.05
C ASP A 141 -0.96 5.17 1.07
N ILE A 142 -0.07 6.12 0.82
CA ILE A 142 1.11 6.38 1.69
C ILE A 142 0.72 6.87 3.08
N ASP A 143 -0.45 7.48 3.25
CA ASP A 143 -1.01 7.97 4.51
C ASP A 143 -1.91 6.93 5.21
N GLU A 144 -1.89 5.68 4.76
CA GLU A 144 -2.80 4.64 5.20
C GLU A 144 -2.09 3.36 5.64
N LEU A 145 -2.66 2.66 6.62
CA LEU A 145 -2.22 1.34 7.09
C LEU A 145 -3.45 0.44 7.30
N ILE A 146 -3.43 -0.78 6.73
CA ILE A 146 -4.37 -1.83 7.14
C ILE A 146 -3.78 -2.51 8.38
N VAL A 147 -4.36 -2.23 9.55
CA VAL A 147 -3.79 -2.63 10.83
C VAL A 147 -4.49 -3.88 11.36
N PRO A 148 -3.76 -4.95 11.76
CA PRO A 148 -4.31 -6.01 12.59
C PRO A 148 -4.67 -5.45 13.98
N ARG A 149 -5.96 -5.45 14.31
CA ARG A 149 -6.50 -4.74 15.49
C ARG A 149 -6.70 -5.64 16.70
N SER A 150 -7.03 -6.92 16.49
CA SER A 150 -7.26 -7.84 17.62
C SER A 150 -6.03 -7.93 18.53
N PRO A 151 -6.17 -8.00 19.87
CA PRO A 151 -5.02 -8.03 20.78
C PRO A 151 -4.01 -9.16 20.51
N SER A 152 -4.47 -10.30 20.00
CA SER A 152 -3.64 -11.46 19.65
C SER A 152 -2.90 -11.33 18.32
N ASP A 153 -3.40 -10.47 17.42
CA ASP A 153 -2.96 -10.46 16.03
C ASP A 153 -1.82 -9.45 15.86
N ARG A 154 -0.70 -9.89 15.28
CA ARG A 154 0.47 -9.03 15.01
C ARG A 154 0.68 -8.81 13.52
N THR A 155 0.28 -9.78 12.71
CA THR A 155 0.47 -9.78 11.26
C THR A 155 -0.87 -9.89 10.52
N TRP A 156 -0.86 -9.57 9.22
CA TRP A 156 -2.00 -9.85 8.34
C TRP A 156 -2.32 -11.35 8.27
N SER A 157 -1.32 -12.23 8.44
CA SER A 157 -1.56 -13.68 8.52
C SER A 157 -2.38 -14.06 9.76
N ASP A 158 -2.10 -13.45 10.92
CA ASP A 158 -2.86 -13.69 12.15
C ASP A 158 -4.29 -13.18 11.98
N MET A 159 -4.41 -11.93 11.51
CA MET A 159 -5.68 -11.27 11.22
C MET A 159 -6.55 -12.11 10.28
N ILE A 160 -6.00 -12.54 9.14
CA ILE A 160 -6.75 -13.34 8.14
C ILE A 160 -7.17 -14.70 8.70
N ARG A 161 -6.33 -15.36 9.53
CA ARG A 161 -6.70 -16.62 10.19
C ARG A 161 -7.81 -16.45 11.23
N HIS A 162 -7.89 -15.27 11.84
CA HIS A 162 -8.91 -14.93 12.81
C HIS A 162 -10.25 -14.55 12.16
N LEU A 163 -10.26 -14.16 10.88
CA LEU A 163 -11.50 -13.85 10.17
C LEU A 163 -12.33 -15.12 9.93
N ASN A 164 -13.60 -15.09 10.34
CA ASN A 164 -14.57 -16.12 10.00
C ASN A 164 -15.13 -15.90 8.58
N CYS A 165 -14.26 -16.05 7.58
CA CYS A 165 -14.59 -15.80 6.18
C CYS A 165 -14.40 -17.04 5.31
N SER A 166 -14.98 -17.01 4.11
CA SER A 166 -14.80 -18.08 3.14
C SER A 166 -13.32 -18.27 2.82
N LEU A 167 -12.88 -19.53 2.73
CA LEU A 167 -11.53 -19.88 2.27
C LEU A 167 -11.27 -19.39 0.84
N CYS A 168 -12.34 -19.16 0.06
CA CYS A 168 -12.28 -18.66 -1.30
C CYS A 168 -12.54 -17.15 -1.39
N SER A 169 -12.37 -16.38 -0.30
CA SER A 169 -12.51 -14.92 -0.37
C SER A 169 -11.47 -14.30 -1.32
N HIS A 170 -11.93 -13.51 -2.29
CA HIS A 170 -11.05 -12.84 -3.25
C HIS A 170 -10.41 -11.58 -2.68
N SER A 171 -10.99 -11.01 -1.62
CA SER A 171 -10.38 -9.88 -0.92
C SER A 171 -10.82 -9.82 0.54
N TYR A 172 -10.02 -9.13 1.34
CA TYR A 172 -10.31 -8.74 2.72
C TYR A 172 -10.43 -7.22 2.79
N GLY A 173 -11.66 -6.72 2.92
CA GLY A 173 -11.98 -5.29 2.90
C GLY A 173 -11.79 -4.63 4.27
N ALA A 174 -11.03 -3.54 4.30
CA ALA A 174 -10.72 -2.73 5.48
C ALA A 174 -11.51 -1.42 5.46
N ARG A 175 -12.36 -1.21 6.47
CA ARG A 175 -13.11 0.04 6.64
C ARG A 175 -12.23 1.12 7.26
N GLN A 176 -12.41 2.36 6.81
CA GLN A 176 -11.59 3.51 7.20
C GLN A 176 -11.97 4.09 8.56
N MET A 177 -10.92 4.41 9.33
CA MET A 177 -10.90 5.29 10.49
C MET A 177 -9.89 6.41 10.27
N LEU A 178 -10.28 7.65 10.54
CA LEU A 178 -9.46 8.83 10.31
C LEU A 178 -8.75 9.23 11.59
N PHE A 179 -7.42 9.28 11.55
CA PHE A 179 -6.55 9.73 12.62
C PHE A 179 -6.02 11.12 12.28
N ASN A 180 -6.09 12.07 13.22
CA ASN A 180 -5.54 13.41 13.02
C ASN A 180 -4.16 13.53 13.68
N PRO A 181 -3.07 13.57 12.89
CA PRO A 181 -1.73 13.68 13.45
C PRO A 181 -1.41 15.07 14.02
N ASN A 182 -2.30 16.07 13.91
CA ASN A 182 -2.08 17.39 14.50
C ASN A 182 -2.39 17.46 16.00
N HIS A 183 -3.17 16.51 16.55
CA HIS A 183 -3.46 16.44 18.00
C HIS A 183 -2.42 15.61 18.76
N SER A 184 -1.35 15.17 18.09
CA SER A 184 -0.22 14.53 18.73
C SER A 184 0.33 15.38 19.86
N SER A 185 0.29 14.83 21.08
CA SER A 185 0.89 15.41 22.28
C SER A 185 2.32 15.89 22.00
N ARG A 186 2.72 17.01 22.61
CA ARG A 186 4.09 17.59 22.60
C ARG A 186 5.23 16.65 23.05
N ASN A 187 4.93 15.39 23.33
CA ASN A 187 5.93 14.37 23.56
C ASN A 187 6.49 14.01 22.19
N ASN A 188 7.73 14.44 21.91
CA ASN A 188 8.51 14.08 20.72
C ASN A 188 8.75 12.56 20.68
N THR A 189 7.72 11.72 20.57
CA THR A 189 7.95 10.38 20.07
C THR A 189 8.25 10.52 18.58
N THR A 190 9.29 9.85 18.09
CA THR A 190 9.69 9.97 16.69
C THR A 190 8.60 9.44 15.73
N LEU A 191 7.61 8.71 16.26
CA LEU A 191 6.63 7.91 15.53
C LEU A 191 5.22 8.55 15.54
N ILE A 192 4.71 8.87 14.37
CA ILE A 192 3.38 9.45 14.15
C ILE A 192 2.28 8.51 14.66
N THR A 193 2.40 7.19 14.49
CA THR A 193 1.37 6.24 14.93
C THR A 193 1.28 6.10 16.45
N MET A 194 2.32 6.50 17.19
CA MET A 194 2.32 6.54 18.66
C MET A 194 1.70 7.82 19.21
N ASP A 195 1.85 8.88 18.43
CA ASP A 195 1.44 10.24 18.75
C ASP A 195 -0.03 10.49 18.37
N ALA A 196 -0.42 10.09 17.16
CA ALA A 196 -1.73 10.29 16.57
C ALA A 196 -2.69 9.16 16.97
N ARG A 197 -3.11 9.16 18.25
CA ARG A 197 -4.03 8.13 18.81
C ARG A 197 -5.49 8.54 18.83
N ASP A 198 -5.79 9.81 18.57
CA ASP A 198 -7.16 10.29 18.46
C ASP A 198 -7.67 10.08 17.03
N ARG A 199 -8.74 9.30 16.90
CA ARG A 199 -9.45 9.10 15.62
C ARG A 199 -10.90 9.57 15.70
N ASN A 200 -11.53 9.74 14.55
CA ASN A 200 -12.96 10.00 14.49
C ASN A 200 -13.79 8.85 15.09
N THR A 201 -14.89 9.18 15.74
CA THR A 201 -15.81 8.16 16.30
C THR A 201 -16.52 7.36 15.21
N GLU A 202 -16.81 7.99 14.08
CA GLU A 202 -17.55 7.39 12.96
C GLU A 202 -16.65 6.51 12.09
N ILE A 203 -17.04 5.26 11.89
CA ILE A 203 -16.31 4.34 11.00
C ILE A 203 -16.95 4.42 9.62
N SER A 204 -16.15 4.65 8.58
CA SER A 204 -16.65 4.76 7.20
C SER A 204 -17.35 3.47 6.77
N LYS A 205 -18.42 3.57 5.98
CA LYS A 205 -19.08 2.38 5.40
C LYS A 205 -18.11 1.65 4.47
N TYR A 206 -18.24 0.34 4.34
CA TYR A 206 -17.48 -0.40 3.33
C TYR A 206 -17.78 0.18 1.93
N HIS A 207 -16.78 0.17 1.05
CA HIS A 207 -16.74 0.87 -0.26
C HIS A 207 -16.59 2.40 -0.20
N SER A 208 -16.84 3.04 0.96
CA SER A 208 -16.58 4.48 1.12
C SER A 208 -15.16 4.67 1.66
N ARG A 209 -14.21 5.00 0.78
CA ARG A 209 -12.78 5.18 1.12
C ARG A 209 -12.16 3.97 1.82
N SER A 210 -12.69 2.78 1.57
CA SER A 210 -12.12 1.53 2.08
C SER A 210 -10.89 1.15 1.26
N LYS A 211 -10.08 0.25 1.81
CA LYS A 211 -8.96 -0.41 1.12
C LYS A 211 -9.05 -1.91 1.36
N TYR A 212 -8.17 -2.70 0.75
CA TYR A 212 -8.29 -4.15 0.85
C TYR A 212 -6.97 -4.89 0.63
N ILE A 213 -6.96 -6.12 1.13
CA ILE A 213 -5.96 -7.13 0.82
C ILE A 213 -6.56 -8.04 -0.24
N ALA A 214 -6.03 -8.04 -1.46
CA ALA A 214 -6.47 -8.90 -2.55
C ALA A 214 -5.79 -10.26 -2.49
N ASN A 215 -6.57 -11.34 -2.61
CA ASN A 215 -6.04 -12.68 -2.82
C ASN A 215 -5.83 -12.91 -4.32
N THR A 216 -4.58 -13.01 -4.76
CA THR A 216 -4.22 -13.05 -6.18
C THR A 216 -4.78 -14.27 -6.91
N PHE A 217 -5.05 -15.35 -6.18
CA PHE A 217 -5.60 -16.56 -6.76
C PHE A 217 -7.04 -16.37 -7.25
N PHE A 218 -7.85 -15.69 -6.42
CA PHE A 218 -9.28 -15.53 -6.65
C PHE A 218 -9.67 -14.18 -7.24
N ILE A 219 -8.89 -13.10 -7.05
CA ILE A 219 -9.27 -11.77 -7.54
C ILE A 219 -9.23 -11.67 -9.06
N ARG A 220 -10.19 -10.95 -9.66
CA ARG A 220 -10.26 -10.73 -11.12
C ARG A 220 -10.56 -9.28 -11.50
N SER A 221 -11.32 -8.56 -10.68
CA SER A 221 -11.67 -7.16 -10.92
C SER A 221 -11.36 -6.31 -9.71
N LEU A 222 -10.54 -5.27 -9.91
CA LEU A 222 -9.98 -4.41 -8.89
C LEU A 222 -10.49 -2.98 -9.05
N SER A 223 -10.49 -2.22 -7.96
CA SER A 223 -10.74 -0.77 -7.94
C SER A 223 -10.00 -0.08 -6.80
N VAL A 224 -10.03 1.25 -6.77
CA VAL A 224 -9.38 2.07 -5.72
C VAL A 224 -9.95 1.86 -4.31
N HIS A 225 -11.23 1.46 -4.18
CA HIS A 225 -11.89 1.38 -2.86
C HIS A 225 -12.47 0.02 -2.51
N LEU A 226 -12.46 -0.92 -3.46
CA LEU A 226 -12.95 -2.28 -3.29
C LEU A 226 -12.44 -3.22 -4.39
N ALA A 227 -12.50 -4.52 -4.11
CA ALA A 227 -12.47 -5.56 -5.14
C ALA A 227 -13.88 -5.76 -5.71
N TYR A 228 -14.07 -5.58 -7.01
CA TYR A 228 -15.38 -5.73 -7.67
C TYR A 228 -15.79 -7.19 -7.84
N GLY A 229 -14.83 -8.10 -8.01
CA GLY A 229 -15.16 -9.50 -8.25
C GLY A 229 -13.95 -10.41 -8.36
N GLY A 230 -14.22 -11.70 -8.18
CA GLY A 230 -13.24 -12.76 -8.29
C GLY A 230 -13.74 -13.93 -9.12
N VAL A 231 -13.00 -15.04 -9.03
CA VAL A 231 -13.34 -16.33 -9.65
C VAL A 231 -14.58 -16.91 -8.98
N GLU A 232 -15.49 -17.47 -9.79
CA GLU A 232 -16.68 -18.19 -9.30
C GLU A 232 -17.49 -17.37 -8.27
N ASN A 233 -17.98 -18.03 -7.21
CA ASN A 233 -18.75 -17.43 -6.13
C ASN A 233 -17.85 -16.83 -5.02
N SER A 234 -16.59 -16.50 -5.32
CA SER A 234 -15.72 -15.84 -4.35
C SER A 234 -16.30 -14.50 -3.93
N THR A 235 -16.25 -14.20 -2.63
CA THR A 235 -16.78 -12.96 -2.06
C THR A 235 -15.69 -12.15 -1.40
N THR A 236 -15.97 -10.87 -1.21
CA THR A 236 -15.18 -10.03 -0.32
C THR A 236 -15.54 -10.34 1.13
N CYS A 237 -14.52 -10.59 1.94
CA CYS A 237 -14.61 -10.64 3.40
C CYS A 237 -14.42 -9.23 3.96
N VAL A 238 -15.50 -8.57 4.39
CA VAL A 238 -15.37 -7.26 5.07
C VAL A 238 -14.94 -7.50 6.51
N MET A 239 -13.77 -6.97 6.89
CA MET A 239 -13.21 -7.20 8.21
C MET A 239 -14.01 -6.48 9.30
N PRO A 240 -14.39 -7.16 10.40
CA PRO A 240 -14.84 -6.50 11.62
C PRO A 240 -13.76 -5.53 12.13
N ILE A 241 -14.16 -4.36 12.62
CA ILE A 241 -13.21 -3.30 13.00
C ILE A 241 -12.35 -3.70 14.20
N GLU A 242 -12.81 -4.69 14.98
CA GLU A 242 -12.10 -5.27 16.11
C GLU A 242 -10.96 -6.19 15.67
N ILE A 243 -11.04 -6.75 14.45
CA ILE A 243 -10.05 -7.67 13.88
C ILE A 243 -9.10 -6.93 12.95
N GLY A 244 -9.62 -6.15 12.01
CA GLY A 244 -8.83 -5.46 10.98
C GLY A 244 -9.49 -4.19 10.50
N GLY A 245 -8.70 -3.14 10.26
CA GLY A 245 -9.24 -1.86 9.80
C GLY A 245 -8.19 -0.95 9.19
N LEU A 246 -8.65 -0.02 8.36
CA LEU A 246 -7.80 0.96 7.68
C LEU A 246 -7.64 2.18 8.57
N HIS A 247 -6.41 2.42 9.03
CA HIS A 247 -6.01 3.64 9.72
C HIS A 247 -5.53 4.63 8.66
N HIS A 248 -6.21 5.77 8.55
CA HIS A 248 -5.87 6.83 7.59
C HIS A 248 -5.42 8.07 8.36
N TYR A 249 -4.13 8.38 8.29
CA TYR A 249 -3.48 9.48 9.01
C TYR A 249 -3.50 10.75 8.19
N LYS A 250 -4.51 11.58 8.39
CA LYS A 250 -4.73 12.78 7.57
C LYS A 250 -4.88 14.03 8.42
N ARG A 251 -4.22 15.11 8.01
CA ARG A 251 -4.35 16.44 8.61
C ARG A 251 -5.70 17.06 8.25
N ILE A 252 -6.73 16.71 9.01
CA ILE A 252 -8.10 17.22 8.86
C ILE A 252 -8.68 17.56 10.23
N GLN A 253 -9.66 18.46 10.26
CA GLN A 253 -10.41 18.71 11.48
C GLN A 253 -11.38 17.56 11.74
N ILE A 254 -11.31 16.99 12.95
CA ILE A 254 -12.21 15.93 13.40
C ILE A 254 -13.04 16.48 14.56
N SER A 255 -14.37 16.50 14.41
CA SER A 255 -15.27 17.11 15.38
C SER A 255 -15.53 16.23 16.61
N ARG A 256 -15.67 14.91 16.41
CA ARG A 256 -15.87 13.92 17.48
C ARG A 256 -14.75 12.90 17.44
N THR A 257 -13.94 12.87 18.49
CA THR A 257 -12.79 11.97 18.58
C THR A 257 -13.00 10.91 19.66
N THR A 258 -12.30 9.80 19.49
CA THR A 258 -12.11 8.75 20.50
C THR A 258 -10.67 8.27 20.43
N GLN A 259 -10.12 7.88 21.58
CA GLN A 259 -8.77 7.37 21.65
C GLN A 259 -8.73 5.91 21.15
N ASP A 260 -7.73 5.61 20.33
CA ASP A 260 -7.51 4.29 19.77
C ASP A 260 -6.04 3.89 19.96
N ASP A 261 -5.82 3.01 20.92
CA ASP A 261 -4.50 2.55 21.35
C ASP A 261 -4.01 1.32 20.58
N THR A 262 -4.68 0.94 19.48
CA THR A 262 -4.36 -0.28 18.72
C THR A 262 -2.88 -0.33 18.33
N MET A 263 -2.28 0.80 17.95
CA MET A 263 -0.88 0.83 17.51
C MET A 263 0.13 0.66 18.65
N ILE A 264 -0.27 0.88 19.92
CA ILE A 264 0.64 0.77 21.08
C ILE A 264 1.30 -0.60 21.16
N LYS A 265 0.56 -1.66 20.80
CA LYS A 265 1.09 -3.02 20.86
C LYS A 265 2.29 -3.23 19.92
N TYR A 266 2.48 -2.39 18.90
CA TYR A 266 3.63 -2.44 17.98
C TYR A 266 4.76 -1.48 18.36
N ARG A 267 4.57 -0.64 19.40
CA ARG A 267 5.47 0.47 19.76
C ARG A 267 6.94 0.06 19.83
N THR A 268 7.25 -0.93 20.65
CA THR A 268 8.64 -1.33 20.93
C THR A 268 9.35 -1.78 19.66
N GLU A 269 8.70 -2.62 18.85
CA GLU A 269 9.30 -3.13 17.62
C GLU A 269 9.41 -2.04 16.55
N LEU A 270 8.38 -1.21 16.39
CA LEU A 270 8.40 -0.12 15.41
C LEU A 270 9.47 0.94 15.75
N GLN A 271 9.61 1.29 17.03
CA GLN A 271 10.67 2.21 17.49
C GLN A 271 12.07 1.63 17.23
N ARG A 272 12.27 0.36 17.56
CA ARG A 272 13.53 -0.34 17.34
C ARG A 272 13.91 -0.36 15.86
N ARG A 273 12.98 -0.76 14.98
CA ARG A 273 13.21 -0.82 13.53
C ARG A 273 13.47 0.56 12.93
N PHE A 274 12.71 1.57 13.36
CA PHE A 274 12.93 2.96 12.95
C PHE A 274 14.36 3.42 13.27
N GLN A 275 14.81 3.22 14.51
CA GLN A 275 16.16 3.61 14.95
C GLN A 275 17.26 2.90 14.14
N ILE A 276 17.13 1.59 13.93
CA ILE A 276 18.07 0.81 13.13
C ILE A 276 18.16 1.33 11.70
N THR A 277 17.02 1.69 11.09
CA THR A 277 17.00 2.25 9.74
C THR A 277 17.70 3.60 9.68
N GLU A 278 17.45 4.50 10.63
CA GLU A 278 18.17 5.79 10.73
C GLU A 278 19.69 5.58 10.85
N GLU A 279 20.12 4.68 11.74
CA GLU A 279 21.54 4.35 11.94
C GLU A 279 22.20 3.79 10.68
N ASN A 280 21.52 2.86 9.99
CA ASN A 280 22.03 2.24 8.77
C ASN A 280 22.13 3.25 7.61
N VAL A 281 21.13 4.13 7.46
CA VAL A 281 21.14 5.17 6.44
C VAL A 281 22.27 6.15 6.70
N ILE A 282 22.44 6.61 7.94
CA ILE A 282 23.55 7.49 8.33
C ILE A 282 24.89 6.80 8.03
N ALA A 283 25.09 5.56 8.47
CA ALA A 283 26.32 4.81 8.24
C ALA A 283 26.64 4.62 6.75
N HIS A 284 25.62 4.45 5.90
CA HIS A 284 25.80 4.35 4.46
C HIS A 284 26.25 5.69 3.84
N LEU A 285 25.66 6.81 4.27
CA LEU A 285 26.05 8.14 3.81
C LEU A 285 27.50 8.48 4.16
N TRP A 286 27.95 8.14 5.38
CA TRP A 286 29.35 8.33 5.77
C TRP A 286 30.35 7.56 4.88
N LYS A 287 29.99 6.35 4.44
CA LYS A 287 30.83 5.54 3.55
C LYS A 287 30.94 6.08 2.13
N GLN A 288 30.02 6.94 1.69
CA GLN A 288 30.07 7.57 0.37
C GLN A 288 30.89 8.88 0.35
N HIS A 289 31.35 9.35 1.51
CA HIS A 289 32.14 10.58 1.67
C HIS A 289 33.60 10.33 2.09
N LEU A 290 34.01 9.05 2.11
CA LEU A 290 35.39 8.58 2.28
C LEU A 290 35.88 7.98 0.97
#